data_AF-A0A951NWQ7-F1
#
_entry.id   AF-A0A951NWQ7-F1
#
_cell.length_a   1.000
_cell.length_b   1.000
_cell.length_c   1.000
_cell.angle_alpha   90.00
_cell.angle_beta   90.00
_cell.angle_gamma   90.00
#
_symmetry.space_group_name_H-M   'P 1'
#
loop_
_entity.id
_entity.type
_entity.pdbx_description
1 polymer ?
#
loop_
_entity_poly.entity_id
_entity_poly.type
_entity_poly.pdbx_seq_one_letter_code
_entity_poly.pdbx_strand_id
1 'polypeptide(L)' 'MLSQELKEQIFKLPPHDRLALVSAIIESLQEPPTSDLEPSAAIQRMQGLLKTDQPAPTNEEVAAMLEARRVERYLQ' A
#
# COMPACT_ATOMS: atom_id res chain seq x y z
N MET A 1 -11.22 -19.68 -3.78
CA MET A 1 -11.71 -20.92 -3.13
C MET A 1 -10.75 -21.29 -2.01
N LEU A 2 -11.23 -21.53 -0.79
CA LEU A 2 -10.39 -21.90 0.36
C LEU A 2 -9.67 -23.23 0.08
N SER A 3 -8.36 -23.33 0.34
CA SER A 3 -7.61 -24.58 0.14
C SER A 3 -8.12 -25.69 1.06
N GLN A 4 -8.06 -26.94 0.60
CA GLN A 4 -8.49 -28.09 1.41
C GLN A 4 -7.64 -28.24 2.67
N GLU A 5 -6.33 -28.00 2.55
CA GLU A 5 -5.40 -28.00 3.68
C GLU A 5 -5.81 -27.00 4.78
N LEU A 6 -6.23 -25.79 4.39
CA LEU A 6 -6.69 -24.79 5.35
C LEU A 6 -8.02 -25.18 6.01
N LYS A 7 -8.93 -25.84 5.28
CA LYS A 7 -10.17 -26.37 5.86
C LYS A 7 -9.88 -27.41 6.94
N GLU A 8 -8.96 -28.34 6.66
CA GLU A 8 -8.55 -29.36 7.63
C GLU A 8 -7.94 -28.75 8.89
N GLN A 9 -7.14 -27.69 8.74
CA GLN A 9 -6.58 -26.97 9.88
C GLN A 9 -7.66 -26.27 10.71
N ILE A 10 -8.65 -25.64 10.08
CA ILE A 10 -9.76 -24.99 10.79
C ILE A 10 -10.59 -26.03 11.55
N PHE A 11 -10.83 -27.22 10.99
CA PHE A 11 -11.60 -28.25 11.66
C PHE A 11 -10.88 -28.92 12.84
N LYS A 12 -9.55 -28.84 12.90
CA LYS A 12 -8.77 -29.26 14.08
C LYS A 12 -8.94 -28.33 15.28
N LEU A 13 -9.41 -27.10 15.07
CA LEU A 13 -9.62 -26.14 16.15
C LEU A 13 -10.85 -26.52 17.00
N PRO A 14 -10.82 -26.28 18.32
CA PRO A 14 -12.00 -26.37 19.17
C PRO A 14 -13.17 -25.51 18.67
N PRO A 15 -14.44 -25.87 18.95
CA PRO A 15 -15.59 -25.09 18.50
C PRO A 15 -15.55 -23.61 18.88
N HIS A 16 -15.07 -23.28 20.08
CA HIS A 16 -14.91 -21.91 20.56
C HIS A 16 -13.94 -21.10 19.67
N ASP A 17 -12.79 -21.67 19.36
CA ASP A 17 -11.75 -20.97 18.59
C ASP A 17 -12.16 -20.79 17.12
N ARG A 18 -12.97 -21.70 16.58
CA ARG A 18 -13.60 -21.50 15.26
C ARG A 18 -14.56 -20.31 15.26
N LEU A 19 -15.34 -20.11 16.31
CA LEU A 19 -16.23 -18.96 16.44
C LEU A 19 -15.45 -17.65 16.62
N ALA A 20 -14.36 -17.68 17.39
CA ALA A 20 -13.45 -16.55 17.52
C ALA A 20 -12.81 -16.18 16.16
N LEU A 21 -12.37 -17.18 15.39
CA LEU A 21 -11.84 -16.98 14.03
C LEU A 21 -12.87 -16.35 13.09
N VAL A 22 -14.12 -16.82 13.13
CA VAL A 22 -15.21 -16.22 12.33
C VAL A 22 -15.40 -14.74 12.69
N SER A 23 -15.39 -14.40 13.98
CA SER A 23 -15.54 -13.03 14.45
C SER A 23 -14.39 -12.14 13.96
N ALA A 24 -13.14 -12.62 14.08
CA ALA A 24 -11.97 -11.89 13.60
C ALA A 24 -11.98 -11.67 12.07
N ILE A 25 -12.46 -12.65 11.30
CA ILE A 25 -12.62 -12.50 9.84
C ILE A 25 -13.68 -11.45 9.53
N ILE A 26 -14.82 -11.48 10.22
CA ILE A 26 -15.90 -10.50 10.05
C ILE A 26 -15.38 -9.09 10.36
N GLU A 27 -14.63 -8.92 11.45
CA GLU A 27 -13.98 -7.64 11.80
C GLU A 27 -13.00 -7.18 10.72
N SER A 28 -12.14 -8.08 10.23
CA SER A 28 -11.18 -7.78 9.15
C SER A 28 -11.85 -7.36 7.84
N LEU A 29 -13.07 -7.86 7.56
CA LEU A 29 -13.84 -7.46 6.37
C LEU A 29 -14.60 -6.13 6.57
N GLN A 30 -14.82 -5.73 7.82
CA GLN A 30 -15.47 -4.47 8.17
C GLN A 30 -14.48 -3.30 8.24
N GLU A 31 -13.20 -3.59 8.48
CA GLU A 31 -12.17 -2.59 8.25
C GLU A 31 -12.33 -2.09 6.81
N PRO A 32 -12.52 -0.76 6.60
CA PRO A 32 -12.51 -0.25 5.24
C PRO A 32 -11.20 -0.76 4.61
N PRO A 33 -11.19 -1.13 3.31
CA PRO A 33 -9.93 -1.39 2.65
C PRO A 33 -9.07 -0.21 3.05
N THR A 34 -7.93 -0.47 3.68
CA THR A 34 -6.92 0.56 3.89
C THR A 34 -6.70 1.05 2.49
N SER A 35 -7.40 2.12 2.11
CA SER A 35 -7.33 2.75 0.82
C SER A 35 -5.84 2.88 0.66
N ASP A 36 -5.27 2.14 -0.29
CA ASP A 36 -3.84 2.18 -0.63
C ASP A 36 -3.44 3.59 -0.32
N LEU A 37 -2.68 3.78 0.79
CA LEU A 37 -2.53 5.10 1.40
C LEU A 37 -1.98 5.96 0.30
N GLU A 38 -2.88 6.67 -0.38
CA GLU A 38 -2.58 7.44 -1.57
C GLU A 38 -1.45 8.31 -1.09
N PRO A 39 -0.20 8.06 -1.55
CA PRO A 39 0.96 8.49 -0.82
C PRO A 39 0.74 9.95 -0.55
N SER A 40 0.62 10.28 0.75
CA SER A 40 0.12 11.59 1.20
C SER A 40 0.67 12.64 0.27
N ALA A 41 -0.12 13.62 -0.20
CA ALA A 41 0.38 14.61 -1.17
C ALA A 41 1.77 15.18 -0.79
N ALA A 42 2.13 15.18 0.50
CA ALA A 42 3.49 15.40 0.99
C ALA A 42 4.56 14.41 0.46
N ILE A 43 4.34 13.10 0.52
CA ILE A 43 5.21 12.04 -0.03
C ILE A 43 5.42 12.23 -1.53
N GLN A 44 4.36 12.51 -2.30
CA GLN A 44 4.49 12.80 -3.73
C GLN A 44 5.31 14.08 -4.00
N ARG A 45 5.25 15.08 -3.12
CA ARG A 45 6.09 16.30 -3.20
C ARG A 45 7.55 16.09 -2.78
N MET A 46 7.86 14.97 -2.11
CA MET A 46 9.21 14.63 -1.64
C MET A 46 9.99 13.77 -2.66
N GLN A 47 9.69 13.91 -3.96
CA GLN A 47 10.46 13.27 -5.04
C GLN A 47 11.95 13.63 -4.93
N GLY A 48 12.81 12.60 -4.95
CA GLY A 48 14.27 12.71 -4.85
C GLY A 48 14.83 12.88 -3.42
N LEU A 49 13.99 13.08 -2.40
CA LEU A 49 14.42 13.17 -1.00
C LEU A 49 14.27 11.83 -0.25
N LEU A 50 13.35 10.99 -0.70
CA LEU A 50 13.06 9.69 -0.11
C LEU A 50 13.95 8.60 -0.71
N LYS A 51 14.31 7.59 0.09
CA LYS A 51 14.97 6.38 -0.41
C LYS A 51 13.94 5.61 -1.25
N THR A 52 14.22 5.47 -2.54
CA THR A 52 13.44 4.66 -3.47
C THR A 52 14.23 3.40 -3.82
N ASP A 53 13.55 2.31 -4.16
CA ASP A 53 14.18 1.10 -4.72
C ASP A 53 14.64 1.29 -6.18
N GLN A 54 14.34 2.46 -6.76
CA GLN A 54 14.72 2.80 -8.12
C GLN A 54 16.14 3.38 -8.16
N PRO A 55 16.89 3.15 -9.26
CA PRO A 55 18.22 3.73 -9.42
C PRO A 55 18.17 5.26 -9.37
N ALA A 56 19.28 5.88 -8.96
CA ALA A 56 19.40 7.33 -8.97
C ALA A 56 19.15 7.87 -10.38
N PRO A 57 18.36 8.93 -10.54
CA PRO A 57 18.04 9.49 -11.84
C PRO A 57 19.29 10.04 -12.52
N THR A 58 19.30 9.95 -13.84
CA THR A 58 20.35 10.52 -14.69
C THR A 58 20.26 12.04 -14.75
N ASN A 59 21.35 12.71 -15.15
CA ASN A 59 21.39 14.18 -15.22
C ASN A 59 20.32 14.75 -16.16
N GLU A 60 20.00 14.05 -17.25
CA GLU A 60 18.98 14.45 -18.23
C GLU A 60 17.57 14.37 -17.63
N GLU A 61 17.28 13.28 -16.90
CA GLU A 61 16.02 13.12 -16.18
C GLU A 61 15.84 14.17 -15.08
N VAL A 62 16.91 14.50 -14.35
CA VAL A 62 16.88 15.58 -13.35
C VAL A 62 16.58 16.93 -13.99
N ALA A 63 17.18 17.23 -15.16
CA ALA A 63 16.90 18.48 -15.88
C ALA A 63 15.43 18.58 -16.30
N ALA A 64 14.84 17.49 -16.79
CA ALA A 64 13.43 17.42 -17.15
C ALA A 64 12.50 17.62 -15.94
N MET A 65 12.82 17.01 -14.79
CA MET A 65 12.06 17.17 -13.54
C MET A 65 12.09 18.62 -13.05
N LEU A 66 13.24 19.29 -13.12
CA LEU A 66 13.38 20.70 -12.71
C LEU A 66 12.58 21.63 -13.63
N GLU A 67 12.57 21.37 -14.93
CA GLU A 67 11.82 22.18 -15.89
C GLU A 67 10.32 22.01 -15.70
N ALA A 68 9.83 20.78 -15.57
CA ALA A 68 8.43 20.50 -15.26
C ALA A 68 7.97 21.24 -14.00
N ARG A 69 8.79 21.23 -12.95
CA ARG A 69 8.50 21.94 -11.69
C ARG A 69 8.54 23.46 -11.84
N ARG A 70 9.39 24.02 -12.70
CA ARG A 70 9.42 25.46 -12.99
C ARG A 70 8.15 25.91 -13.69
N VAL A 71 7.71 25.15 -14.69
CA VAL A 71 6.46 25.43 -15.42
C VAL A 71 5.28 25.39 -14.46
N GLU A 72 5.14 24.33 -13.67
CA GLU A 72 4.06 24.19 -12.69
C GLU A 72 4.04 25.34 -11.66
N ARG A 73 5.22 25.76 -11.18
CA ARG A 73 5.30 26.76 -10.10
C ARG A 73 5.11 28.21 -10.57
N TYR A 74 5.46 28.52 -11.82
CA TYR A 74 5.59 29.91 -12.28
C TYR A 74 4.85 30.23 -13.58
N LEU A 75 4.40 29.23 -14.33
CA LEU A 75 3.78 29.41 -15.65
C LEU A 75 2.35 28.85 -15.75
N GLN A 76 1.77 28.39 -14.63
CA GLN A 76 0.35 28.05 -14.47
C GLN A 76 -0.40 29.10 -13.64
#